data_AF-A0A2G9ZQC1-F1
#
_entry.id   AF-A0A2G9ZQC1-F1
#
_cell.length_a   1.000
_cell.length_b   1.000
_cell.length_c   1.000
_cell.angle_alpha   90.00
_cell.angle_beta   90.00
_cell.angle_gamma   90.00
#
_symmetry.space_group_name_H-M   'P 1'
#
loop_
_entity.id
_entity.type
_entity.pdbx_description
1 polymer ?
#
loop_
_entity_poly.entity_id
_entity_poly.type
_entity_poly.pdbx_seq_one_letter_code
_entity_poly.pdbx_strand_id
1 'polypeptide(L)'
;MIQLPKSPSLHRLSVTVLILILTIVAFIMGIPFLELMELKTVDLRFVSRGPVPSSGNAIMALIDEKSLEAEGRWPWPRSKMARLVDALSESGAKVIGFDIGFLDPDENSSLKVIDVIKDKADALDIHEKRFGSFSSQVGNPVLLKSSLPVIR
;
A
#
# COMPACT_ATOMS: atom_id res chain seq x y z
N MET A 1 34.73 -61.45 28.74
CA MET A 1 34.69 -60.00 29.04
C MET A 1 34.95 -59.26 27.72
N ILE A 2 33.90 -58.92 26.98
CA ILE A 2 34.00 -58.23 25.68
C ILE A 2 33.51 -56.79 25.90
N GLN A 3 34.44 -55.84 25.88
CA GLN A 3 34.15 -54.41 26.01
C GLN A 3 33.77 -53.86 24.63
N LEU A 4 32.55 -53.33 24.49
CA LEU A 4 32.07 -52.68 23.27
C LEU A 4 32.65 -51.26 23.13
N PRO A 5 33.05 -50.81 21.92
CA PRO A 5 33.64 -49.49 21.72
C PRO A 5 32.61 -48.35 21.90
N LYS A 6 33.03 -47.27 22.57
CA LYS A 6 32.26 -46.02 22.75
C LYS A 6 31.86 -45.43 21.38
N SER A 7 30.58 -45.09 21.24
CA SER A 7 29.95 -44.73 19.96
C SER A 7 30.32 -43.30 19.47
N PRO A 8 30.23 -43.02 18.14
CA PRO A 8 30.74 -41.80 17.50
C PRO A 8 29.71 -40.65 17.42
N SER A 9 28.99 -40.34 18.50
CA SER A 9 27.93 -39.32 18.49
C SER A 9 28.45 -37.89 18.28
N LEU A 10 29.66 -37.58 18.76
CA LEU A 10 30.31 -36.26 18.62
C LEU A 10 30.58 -35.89 17.16
N HIS A 11 31.10 -36.83 16.36
CA HIS A 11 31.39 -36.59 14.94
C HIS A 11 30.11 -36.30 14.15
N ARG A 12 29.01 -37.00 14.45
CA ARG A 12 27.72 -36.78 13.77
C ARG A 12 27.17 -35.39 14.04
N LEU A 13 27.25 -34.92 15.28
CA LEU A 13 26.75 -33.60 15.66
C LEU A 13 27.59 -32.47 15.05
N SER A 14 28.91 -32.62 15.01
CA SER A 14 29.80 -31.66 14.35
C SER A 14 29.51 -31.52 12.85
N VAL A 15 29.24 -32.62 12.15
CA VAL A 15 28.87 -32.59 10.73
C VAL A 15 27.55 -31.86 10.51
N THR A 16 26.53 -32.11 11.34
CA THR A 16 25.24 -31.42 11.22
C THR A 16 25.39 -29.91 11.45
N VAL A 17 26.15 -29.51 12.47
CA VAL A 17 26.40 -28.09 12.78
C VAL A 17 27.15 -27.42 11.62
N LEU A 18 28.15 -28.10 11.04
CA LEU A 18 28.91 -27.57 9.91
C LEU A 18 28.02 -27.34 8.67
N ILE A 19 27.18 -28.33 8.33
CA ILE A 19 26.24 -28.23 7.19
C ILE A 19 25.24 -27.10 7.43
N LEU A 20 24.73 -26.96 8.66
CA LEU A 20 23.79 -25.90 9.02
C LEU A 20 24.45 -24.52 8.85
N ILE A 21 25.65 -24.33 9.38
CA ILE A 21 26.39 -23.06 9.25
C ILE A 21 26.66 -22.75 7.78
N LEU A 22 27.12 -23.73 7.00
CA LEU A 22 27.39 -23.56 5.57
C LEU A 22 26.12 -23.16 4.80
N THR A 23 24.98 -23.76 5.14
CA THR A 23 23.68 -23.41 4.55
C THR A 23 23.26 -21.98 4.91
N ILE A 24 23.43 -21.57 6.17
CA ILE A 24 23.13 -20.20 6.63
C ILE A 24 24.03 -19.18 5.92
N VAL A 25 25.32 -19.47 5.79
CA VAL A 25 26.26 -18.58 5.08
C VAL A 25 25.89 -18.49 3.59
N ALA A 26 25.58 -19.61 2.94
CA ALA A 26 25.12 -19.63 1.56
C ALA A 26 23.83 -18.81 1.36
N PHE A 27 22.91 -18.85 2.33
CA PHE A 27 21.69 -18.04 2.32
C PHE A 27 21.99 -16.55 2.48
N ILE A 28 22.86 -16.16 3.42
CA ILE A 28 23.27 -14.76 3.63
C ILE A 28 24.00 -14.21 2.40
N MET A 29 24.80 -15.03 1.72
CA MET A 29 25.50 -14.65 0.49
C MET A 29 24.58 -14.53 -0.73
N GLY A 30 23.30 -14.88 -0.62
CA GLY A 30 22.33 -14.76 -1.72
C GLY A 30 22.71 -15.61 -2.93
N ILE A 31 23.13 -16.87 -2.73
CA ILE A 31 23.51 -17.74 -3.84
C ILE A 31 22.31 -17.93 -4.79
N PRO A 32 22.43 -17.58 -6.10
CA PRO A 32 21.31 -17.60 -7.05
C PRO A 32 20.59 -18.94 -7.17
N PHE A 33 21.29 -20.05 -6.89
CA PHE A 33 20.71 -21.39 -6.88
C PHE A 33 19.62 -21.57 -5.81
N LEU A 34 19.83 -21.03 -4.60
CA LEU A 34 18.84 -21.15 -3.51
C LEU A 34 17.58 -20.35 -3.81
N GLU A 35 17.73 -19.16 -4.38
CA GLU A 35 16.61 -18.32 -4.83
C GLU A 35 15.82 -19.00 -5.95
N LEU A 36 16.50 -19.59 -6.95
CA LEU A 36 15.84 -20.37 -8.00
C LEU A 36 15.06 -21.57 -7.43
N MET A 37 15.62 -22.27 -6.44
CA MET A 37 14.94 -23.38 -5.77
C MET A 37 13.71 -22.91 -4.99
N GLU A 38 13.82 -21.76 -4.30
CA GLU A 38 12.68 -21.14 -3.63
C GLU A 38 11.57 -20.80 -4.61
N LEU A 39 11.87 -20.04 -5.67
CA LEU A 39 10.91 -19.63 -6.69
C LEU A 39 10.21 -20.84 -7.33
N LYS A 40 10.97 -21.88 -7.70
CA LYS A 40 10.40 -23.13 -8.21
C LYS A 40 9.47 -23.81 -7.20
N THR A 41 9.84 -23.80 -5.92
CA THR A 41 9.01 -24.41 -4.88
C THR A 41 7.72 -23.59 -4.67
N VAL A 42 7.79 -22.26 -4.78
CA VAL A 42 6.61 -21.39 -4.78
C VAL A 42 5.69 -21.73 -5.95
N ASP A 43 6.23 -21.80 -7.17
CA ASP A 43 5.46 -22.17 -8.37
C ASP A 43 4.79 -23.54 -8.21
N LEU A 44 5.54 -24.54 -7.75
CA LEU A 44 5.01 -25.89 -7.50
C LEU A 44 3.89 -25.88 -6.47
N ARG A 45 3.98 -25.06 -5.41
CA ARG A 45 2.90 -24.92 -4.42
C ARG A 45 1.65 -24.30 -5.04
N PHE A 46 1.80 -23.28 -5.90
CA PHE A 46 0.67 -22.69 -6.62
C PHE A 46 0.01 -23.68 -7.57
N VAL A 47 0.80 -24.45 -8.33
CA VAL A 47 0.30 -25.51 -9.22
C VAL A 47 -0.37 -26.62 -8.43
N SER A 48 0.26 -27.09 -7.35
CA SER A 48 -0.26 -28.18 -6.51
C SER A 48 -1.54 -27.80 -5.76
N ARG A 49 -1.70 -26.53 -5.37
CA ARG A 49 -2.93 -26.02 -4.76
C ARG A 49 -4.11 -26.07 -5.74
N GLY A 50 -3.82 -26.00 -7.04
CA GLY A 50 -4.82 -25.97 -8.11
C GLY A 50 -5.50 -24.59 -8.28
N PRO A 51 -6.38 -24.48 -9.29
CA PRO A 51 -7.12 -23.24 -9.56
C PRO A 51 -8.06 -22.92 -8.39
N VAL A 52 -7.97 -21.70 -7.86
CA VAL A 52 -8.98 -21.18 -6.93
C VAL A 52 -9.98 -20.36 -7.73
N PRO A 53 -11.28 -20.69 -7.70
CA PRO A 53 -12.28 -19.94 -8.43
C PRO A 53 -12.33 -18.50 -7.92
N SER A 54 -12.23 -17.54 -8.83
CA SER A 54 -12.53 -16.15 -8.49
C SER A 54 -14.01 -16.04 -8.14
N SER A 55 -14.37 -15.20 -7.17
CA SER A 55 -15.77 -15.00 -6.77
C SER A 55 -16.65 -14.38 -7.86
N GLY A 56 -16.09 -14.06 -9.05
CA GLY A 56 -16.81 -13.50 -10.20
C GLY A 56 -17.24 -12.04 -10.03
N ASN A 57 -17.03 -11.46 -8.85
CA ASN A 57 -17.56 -10.14 -8.48
C ASN A 57 -16.48 -9.05 -8.47
N ALA A 58 -15.40 -9.23 -9.23
CA ALA A 58 -14.37 -8.22 -9.40
C ALA A 58 -14.70 -7.38 -10.65
N ILE A 59 -15.02 -6.11 -10.43
CA ILE A 59 -15.29 -5.14 -11.50
C ILE A 59 -14.10 -4.19 -11.58
N MET A 60 -13.63 -3.93 -12.79
CA MET A 60 -12.53 -3.00 -13.04
C MET A 60 -13.09 -1.67 -13.54
N ALA A 61 -12.80 -0.59 -12.80
CA ALA A 61 -13.06 0.77 -13.25
C ALA A 61 -11.82 1.30 -13.97
N LEU A 62 -11.94 1.55 -15.27
CA LEU A 62 -10.85 2.00 -16.12
C LEU A 62 -10.91 3.52 -16.32
N ILE A 63 -9.73 4.15 -16.35
CA ILE A 63 -9.59 5.55 -16.75
C ILE A 63 -9.11 5.55 -18.20
N ASP A 64 -10.02 5.85 -19.13
CA ASP A 64 -9.75 5.91 -20.56
C ASP A 64 -9.82 7.36 -21.10
N GLU A 65 -9.55 7.54 -22.39
CA GLU A 65 -9.58 8.87 -23.02
C GLU A 65 -10.94 9.56 -22.85
N LYS A 66 -12.04 8.81 -22.97
CA LYS A 66 -13.40 9.34 -22.78
C LYS A 66 -13.61 9.87 -21.36
N SER A 67 -13.07 9.15 -20.38
CA SER A 67 -13.08 9.56 -18.98
C SER A 67 -12.28 10.83 -18.78
N LEU A 68 -11.12 10.96 -19.43
CA LEU A 68 -10.29 12.18 -19.34
C LEU A 68 -10.91 13.38 -20.07
N GLU A 69 -11.61 13.16 -21.16
CA GLU A 69 -12.39 14.21 -21.85
C GLU A 69 -13.55 14.71 -20.98
N ALA A 70 -14.25 13.80 -20.30
CA ALA A 70 -15.39 14.14 -19.46
C ALA A 70 -15.00 14.72 -18.09
N GLU A 71 -14.02 14.11 -17.43
CA GLU A 71 -13.63 14.44 -16.05
C GLU A 71 -12.39 15.34 -15.98
N GLY A 72 -11.78 15.64 -17.11
CA GLY A 72 -10.57 16.44 -17.20
C GLY A 72 -9.30 15.62 -17.02
N ARG A 73 -8.18 16.33 -17.16
CA ARG A 73 -6.85 15.73 -17.27
C ARG A 73 -6.40 15.08 -15.96
N TRP A 74 -5.79 13.90 -16.10
CA TRP A 74 -5.07 13.21 -15.04
C TRP A 74 -3.75 13.93 -14.70
N PRO A 75 -3.25 13.91 -13.44
CA PRO A 75 -3.81 13.27 -12.25
C PRO A 75 -4.96 14.06 -11.61
N TRP A 76 -6.05 13.35 -11.31
CA TRP A 76 -7.19 13.94 -10.63
C TRP A 76 -6.86 14.25 -9.16
N PRO A 77 -7.46 15.32 -8.58
CA PRO A 77 -7.29 15.61 -7.17
C PRO A 77 -7.92 14.52 -6.30
N ARG A 78 -7.39 14.31 -5.09
CA ARG A 78 -7.88 13.31 -4.13
C ARG A 78 -9.34 13.53 -3.74
N SER A 79 -9.82 14.78 -3.81
CA SER A 79 -11.24 15.10 -3.60
C SER A 79 -12.15 14.50 -4.68
N LYS A 80 -11.69 14.40 -5.94
CA LYS A 80 -12.41 13.70 -7.01
C LYS A 80 -12.35 12.20 -6.80
N MET A 81 -11.19 11.66 -6.44
CA MET A 81 -11.03 10.24 -6.12
C MET A 81 -11.95 9.81 -4.96
N ALA A 82 -12.10 10.63 -3.93
CA ALA A 82 -13.02 10.37 -2.81
C ALA A 82 -14.47 10.24 -3.29
N ARG A 83 -14.94 11.17 -4.14
CA ARG A 83 -16.29 11.07 -4.73
C ARG A 83 -16.49 9.81 -5.57
N LEU A 84 -15.45 9.36 -6.28
CA LEU A 84 -15.49 8.10 -7.02
C LEU A 84 -15.64 6.91 -6.05
N VAL A 85 -14.91 6.90 -4.93
CA VAL A 85 -15.04 5.87 -3.89
C VAL A 85 -16.44 5.86 -3.32
N ASP A 86 -17.02 7.02 -3.02
CA ASP A 86 -18.38 7.14 -2.49
C ASP A 86 -19.39 6.54 -3.48
N ALA A 87 -19.33 6.94 -4.76
CA ALA A 87 -20.21 6.42 -5.80
C ALA A 87 -20.08 4.91 -6.01
N LEU A 88 -18.86 4.36 -5.97
CA LEU A 88 -18.63 2.91 -6.07
C LEU A 88 -19.18 2.16 -4.85
N SER A 89 -19.02 2.75 -3.66
CA SER A 89 -19.54 2.19 -2.41
C SER A 89 -21.07 2.17 -2.41
N GLU A 90 -21.71 3.26 -2.82
CA GLU A 90 -23.17 3.37 -3.01
C GLU A 90 -23.68 2.38 -4.05
N SER A 91 -22.88 2.07 -5.06
CA SER A 91 -23.18 1.05 -6.08
C SER A 91 -23.00 -0.40 -5.59
N GLY A 92 -22.65 -0.60 -4.31
CA GLY A 92 -22.57 -1.92 -3.67
C GLY A 92 -21.18 -2.54 -3.65
N ALA A 93 -20.12 -1.78 -3.96
CA ALA A 93 -18.75 -2.27 -3.83
C ALA A 93 -18.41 -2.53 -2.35
N LYS A 94 -18.05 -3.78 -2.01
CA LYS A 94 -17.63 -4.17 -0.65
C LYS A 94 -16.16 -3.86 -0.36
N VAL A 95 -15.34 -3.89 -1.40
CA VAL A 95 -13.90 -3.63 -1.35
C VAL A 95 -13.54 -2.86 -2.62
N ILE A 96 -12.80 -1.76 -2.45
CA ILE A 96 -12.31 -0.94 -3.55
C ILE A 96 -10.79 -0.94 -3.50
N GLY A 97 -10.17 -1.44 -4.57
CA GLY A 97 -8.72 -1.46 -4.73
C GLY A 97 -8.28 -0.40 -5.73
N PHE A 98 -7.13 0.23 -5.46
CA PHE A 98 -6.50 1.17 -6.36
C PHE A 98 -5.23 0.56 -6.94
N ASP A 99 -5.14 0.51 -8.26
CA ASP A 99 -3.89 0.23 -8.98
C ASP A 99 -3.22 1.54 -9.43
N ILE A 100 -3.15 2.49 -8.49
CA ILE A 100 -2.52 3.81 -8.68
C ILE A 100 -1.80 4.22 -7.40
N GLY A 101 -0.61 4.82 -7.56
CA GLY A 101 0.19 5.31 -6.43
C GLY A 101 -0.20 6.73 -6.02
N PHE A 102 -0.37 6.97 -4.72
CA PHE A 102 -0.61 8.29 -4.13
C PHE A 102 0.65 8.80 -3.39
N LEU A 103 1.76 8.93 -4.12
CA LEU A 103 3.11 9.10 -3.54
C LEU A 103 3.32 10.48 -2.90
N ASP A 104 2.79 11.54 -3.50
CA ASP A 104 3.02 12.92 -3.07
C ASP A 104 1.74 13.57 -2.50
N PRO A 105 1.85 14.57 -1.60
CA PRO A 105 0.72 15.37 -1.12
C PRO A 105 -0.13 15.97 -2.26
N ASP A 106 -1.42 16.24 -2.00
CA ASP A 106 -2.36 16.65 -3.05
C ASP A 106 -2.18 18.12 -3.44
N GLU A 107 -1.36 18.33 -4.45
CA GLU A 107 -1.11 19.63 -5.05
C GLU A 107 -2.24 20.14 -5.95
N ASN A 108 -3.20 19.31 -6.35
CA ASN A 108 -4.28 19.69 -7.27
C ASN A 108 -5.60 19.99 -6.54
N SER A 109 -5.58 19.99 -5.21
CA SER A 109 -6.76 20.22 -4.39
C SER A 109 -7.15 21.70 -4.32
N SER A 110 -8.44 21.95 -4.09
CA SER A 110 -9.00 23.29 -3.85
C SER A 110 -8.38 24.02 -2.65
N LEU A 111 -7.54 23.34 -1.86
CA LEU A 111 -6.80 23.94 -0.74
C LEU A 111 -5.84 25.03 -1.22
N LYS A 112 -5.25 24.92 -2.41
CA LYS A 112 -4.42 25.99 -3.00
C LYS A 112 -5.18 27.32 -3.16
N VAL A 113 -6.49 27.27 -3.37
CA VAL A 113 -7.32 28.49 -3.47
C VAL A 113 -7.37 29.22 -2.12
N ILE A 114 -7.37 28.47 -1.02
CA ILE A 114 -7.39 29.04 0.33
C ILE A 114 -6.07 29.77 0.60
N ASP A 115 -4.94 29.19 0.17
CA ASP A 115 -3.62 29.83 0.29
C ASP A 115 -3.56 31.13 -0.53
N VAL A 116 -4.04 31.12 -1.77
CA VAL A 116 -4.10 32.32 -2.62
C VAL A 116 -5.01 33.41 -2.03
N ILE A 117 -6.16 33.02 -1.47
CA ILE A 117 -7.06 33.97 -0.80
C ILE A 117 -6.38 34.56 0.43
N LYS A 118 -5.65 33.75 1.20
CA LYS A 118 -4.89 34.20 2.36
C LYS A 118 -3.80 35.19 1.97
N ASP A 119 -3.00 34.88 0.96
CA ASP A 119 -1.93 35.77 0.48
C ASP A 119 -2.47 37.11 0.01
N LYS A 120 -3.63 37.12 -0.68
CA LYS A 120 -4.29 38.36 -1.10
C LYS A 120 -4.93 39.11 0.07
N ALA A 121 -5.48 38.41 1.07
CA ALA A 121 -6.03 39.05 2.25
C ALA A 121 -4.94 39.72 3.09
N ASP A 122 -3.78 39.06 3.23
CA ASP A 122 -2.60 39.60 3.91
C ASP A 122 -2.02 40.80 3.14
N ALA A 123 -1.97 40.75 1.81
CA ALA A 123 -1.55 41.88 0.97
C ALA A 123 -2.49 43.10 1.04
N LEU A 124 -3.74 42.89 1.45
CA LEU A 124 -4.75 43.94 1.62
C LEU A 124 -4.92 44.38 3.09
N ASP A 125 -4.06 43.91 4.00
CA ASP A 125 -4.10 44.20 5.45
C ASP A 125 -5.45 43.81 6.12
N ILE A 126 -6.12 42.78 5.58
CA ILE A 126 -7.40 42.29 6.11
C ILE A 126 -7.11 41.32 7.25
N HIS A 127 -6.77 41.85 8.42
CA HIS A 127 -6.55 41.08 9.64
C HIS A 127 -7.85 40.79 10.40
N GLU A 128 -8.77 40.07 9.76
CA GLU A 128 -10.00 39.62 10.43
C GLU A 128 -9.71 38.38 11.29
N LYS A 129 -9.92 38.48 12.61
CA LYS A 129 -9.63 37.42 13.60
C LYS A 129 -10.30 36.08 13.28
N ARG A 130 -11.43 36.14 12.56
CA ARG A 130 -12.23 34.99 12.10
C ARG A 130 -11.51 34.16 11.03
N PHE A 131 -10.67 34.77 10.21
CA PHE A 131 -9.92 34.09 9.14
C PHE A 131 -8.79 33.24 9.72
N GLY A 132 -8.09 33.73 10.73
CA GLY A 132 -7.03 32.99 11.43
C GLY A 132 -7.53 31.70 12.08
N SER A 133 -8.68 31.74 12.74
CA SER A 133 -9.32 30.53 13.31
C SER A 133 -9.81 29.54 12.25
N PHE A 134 -10.22 30.02 11.07
CA PHE A 134 -10.66 29.17 9.98
C PHE A 134 -9.49 28.45 9.31
N SER A 135 -8.40 29.16 8.99
CA SER A 135 -7.21 28.57 8.36
C SER A 135 -6.57 27.46 9.21
N SER A 136 -6.56 27.62 10.54
CA SER A 136 -6.04 26.63 11.48
C SER A 136 -6.94 25.41 11.65
N GLN A 137 -8.25 25.55 11.43
CA GLN A 137 -9.18 24.42 11.36
C GLN A 137 -9.09 23.66 10.04
N VAL A 138 -9.01 24.37 8.91
CA VAL A 138 -8.97 23.74 7.58
C VAL A 138 -7.64 23.06 7.31
N GLY A 139 -6.53 23.64 7.76
CA GLY A 139 -5.20 23.03 7.66
C GLY A 139 -4.96 21.86 8.61
N ASN A 140 -5.91 21.53 9.51
CA ASN A 140 -5.76 20.44 10.45
C ASN A 140 -6.41 19.15 9.90
N PRO A 141 -5.61 18.15 9.46
CA PRO A 141 -6.13 16.93 8.84
C PRO A 141 -6.98 16.07 9.80
N VAL A 142 -6.87 16.28 11.12
CA VAL A 142 -7.64 15.53 12.13
C VAL A 142 -9.12 15.96 12.17
N LEU A 143 -9.41 17.21 11.83
CA LEU A 143 -10.74 17.82 11.98
C LEU A 143 -11.63 17.60 10.74
N LEU A 144 -11.01 17.32 9.59
CA LEU A 144 -11.75 16.92 8.38
C LEU A 144 -12.35 15.52 8.52
N LYS A 145 -11.70 14.65 9.28
CA LYS A 145 -12.10 13.24 9.47
C LYS A 145 -13.33 13.09 10.38
N SER A 146 -13.58 14.04 11.29
CA SER A 146 -14.72 13.99 12.23
C SER A 146 -16.04 14.46 11.64
N SER A 147 -16.03 15.07 10.45
CA SER A 147 -17.20 15.68 9.82
C SER A 147 -17.83 14.82 8.73
N LEU A 148 -17.17 13.72 8.35
CA LEU A 148 -17.68 12.76 7.38
C LEU A 148 -18.42 11.63 8.12
N PRO A 149 -19.62 11.23 7.68
CA PRO A 149 -20.33 10.11 8.27
C PRO A 149 -19.45 8.86 8.11
N VAL A 150 -19.01 8.30 9.24
CA VAL A 150 -18.34 6.99 9.26
C VAL A 150 -19.41 5.95 8.96
N ILE A 151 -19.50 5.53 7.70
CA ILE A 151 -20.34 4.41 7.31
C ILE A 151 -19.66 3.14 7.85
N ARG A 152 -20.39 2.44 8.73
CA ARG A 152 -19.98 1.20 9.41
C ARG A 152 -20.43 -0.01 8.62
#